data_AF-A0A6N9AY27-F1
#
_entry.id   AF-A0A6N9AY27-F1
#
_cell.length_a   1.000
_cell.length_b   1.000
_cell.length_c   1.000
_cell.angle_alpha   90.00
_cell.angle_beta   90.00
_cell.angle_gamma   90.00
#
_symmetry.space_group_name_H-M   'P 1'
#
loop_
_entity.id
_entity.type
_entity.pdbx_description
1 polymer ?
#
loop_
_entity_poly.entity_id
_entity_poly.type
_entity_poly.pdbx_seq_one_letter_code
_entity_poly.pdbx_strand_id
1 'polypeptide(L)'
;ALGLLLGSSLDAIFRRQFKFTWFASFSDFVFNAIGGVLMGIGGVLALGCTIGQGITGMATLAIGSVLTVAAIILSSALTLKTQYYKLIYEEASVVAALVTGMVDLKMLPKSFRKLEAL
;
A
#
# COMPACT_ATOMS: atom_id res chain seq x y z
N ALA A 1 0.32 9.08 -19.49
CA ALA A 1 1.48 9.52 -18.69
C ALA A 1 1.71 11.03 -18.77
N LEU A 2 1.97 11.59 -19.96
CA LEU A 2 2.27 13.02 -20.13
C LEU A 2 1.18 13.95 -19.57
N GLY A 3 -0.10 13.64 -19.77
CA GLY A 3 -1.21 14.44 -19.20
C GLY A 3 -1.25 14.45 -17.67
N LEU A 4 -0.90 13.35 -17.01
CA LEU A 4 -0.85 13.27 -15.54
C LEU A 4 0.34 14.08 -14.99
N LEU A 5 1.51 13.97 -15.66
CA LEU A 5 2.72 14.71 -15.30
C LEU A 5 2.52 16.22 -15.44
N LEU A 6 1.98 16.66 -16.57
CA LEU A 6 1.70 18.08 -16.81
C LEU A 6 0.58 18.59 -15.90
N GLY A 7 -0.51 17.84 -15.72
CA GLY A 7 -1.63 18.25 -14.87
C GLY A 7 -1.26 18.40 -13.39
N SER A 8 -0.53 17.42 -12.84
CA SER A 8 -0.05 17.50 -11.45
C SER A 8 0.98 18.61 -11.25
N SER A 9 1.84 18.87 -12.25
CA SER A 9 2.80 19.98 -12.20
C SER A 9 2.11 21.34 -12.23
N LEU A 10 1.10 21.53 -13.09
CA LEU A 10 0.32 22.77 -13.14
C LEU A 10 -0.45 23.02 -11.84
N ASP A 11 -1.11 22.00 -11.27
CA ASP A 11 -1.84 22.14 -10.01
C ASP A 11 -0.90 22.46 -8.83
N ALA A 12 0.27 21.81 -8.76
CA ALA A 12 1.28 22.09 -7.73
C ALA A 12 1.82 23.53 -7.79
N ILE A 13 2.05 24.06 -9.01
CA ILE A 13 2.47 25.45 -9.22
C ILE A 13 1.35 26.42 -8.82
N PHE A 14 0.10 26.14 -9.22
CA PHE A 14 -1.05 26.97 -8.90
C PHE A 14 -1.29 27.07 -7.39
N ARG A 15 -1.14 25.95 -6.68
CA ARG A 15 -1.25 25.89 -5.21
C ARG A 15 -0.02 26.42 -4.47
N ARG A 16 1.06 26.81 -5.17
CA ARG A 16 2.37 27.20 -4.62
C ARG A 16 2.93 26.16 -3.61
N GLN A 17 2.58 24.89 -3.76
CA GLN A 17 3.03 23.79 -2.89
C GLN A 17 4.24 23.05 -3.47
N PHE A 18 4.83 23.57 -4.56
CA PHE A 18 5.99 22.96 -5.18
C PHE A 18 7.20 23.04 -4.23
N LYS A 19 7.44 21.94 -3.50
CA LYS A 19 8.61 21.75 -2.65
C LYS A 19 9.41 20.59 -3.20
N PHE A 20 10.68 20.85 -3.50
CA PHE A 20 11.60 19.81 -3.93
C PHE A 20 12.12 19.05 -2.70
N THR A 21 11.45 17.95 -2.35
CA THR A 21 11.86 17.07 -1.25
C THR A 21 12.75 15.97 -1.83
N TRP A 22 14.04 15.96 -1.45
CA TRP A 22 14.94 14.86 -1.77
C TRP A 22 14.85 13.77 -0.68
N PHE A 23 15.03 12.51 -1.06
CA PHE A 23 15.18 11.35 -0.17
C PHE A 23 16.17 11.62 0.98
N ALA A 24 15.76 11.27 2.20
CA ALA A 24 16.53 11.52 3.42
C ALA A 24 17.77 10.62 3.56
N SER A 25 17.77 9.42 2.96
CA SER A 25 18.90 8.47 2.99
C SER A 25 18.92 7.55 1.75
N PHE A 26 20.08 6.98 1.43
CA PHE A 26 20.23 5.97 0.38
C PHE A 26 19.40 4.71 0.70
N SER A 27 19.29 4.35 1.98
CA SER A 27 18.45 3.24 2.42
C SER A 27 16.98 3.46 2.08
N ASP A 28 16.45 4.67 2.32
CA ASP A 28 15.07 5.03 1.98
C ASP A 28 14.81 4.98 0.47
N PHE A 29 15.79 5.40 -0.34
CA PHE A 29 15.71 5.30 -1.79
C PHE A 29 15.61 3.84 -2.25
N VAL A 30 16.43 2.93 -1.69
CA VAL A 30 16.40 1.50 -2.01
C VAL A 30 15.08 0.86 -1.59
N PHE A 31 14.56 1.15 -0.40
CA PHE A 31 13.26 0.64 0.04
C PHE A 31 12.11 1.13 -0.85
N ASN A 32 12.10 2.40 -1.24
CA ASN A 32 11.09 2.92 -2.16
C ASN A 32 11.21 2.33 -3.57
N ALA A 33 12.44 2.15 -4.07
CA ALA A 33 12.67 1.53 -5.37
C ALA A 33 12.18 0.08 -5.40
N ILE A 34 12.51 -0.71 -4.37
CA ILE A 34 12.02 -2.09 -4.20
C ILE A 34 10.49 -2.09 -4.11
N GLY A 35 9.90 -1.18 -3.31
CA GLY A 35 8.45 -1.02 -3.20
C GLY A 35 7.78 -0.71 -4.54
N GLY A 36 8.38 0.15 -5.36
CA GLY A 36 7.91 0.47 -6.71
C GLY A 36 7.91 -0.74 -7.64
N VAL A 37 8.97 -1.57 -7.59
CA VAL A 37 9.03 -2.81 -8.36
C VAL A 37 7.96 -3.80 -7.91
N LEU A 38 7.79 -4.00 -6.60
CA LEU A 38 6.73 -4.86 -6.06
C LEU A 38 5.33 -4.39 -6.48
N MET A 39 5.09 -3.07 -6.46
CA MET A 39 3.82 -2.48 -6.91
C MET A 39 3.59 -2.69 -8.41
N GLY A 40 4.64 -2.62 -9.23
CA GLY A 40 4.58 -2.92 -10.66
C GLY A 40 4.22 -4.38 -10.93
N ILE A 41 4.91 -5.32 -10.28
CA ILE A 41 4.65 -6.76 -10.41
C ILE A 41 3.22 -7.08 -9.95
N GLY A 42 2.80 -6.54 -8.80
CA GLY A 42 1.44 -6.69 -8.28
C GLY A 42 0.38 -6.13 -9.22
N GLY A 43 0.64 -4.99 -9.86
CA GLY A 43 -0.26 -4.39 -10.85
C GLY A 43 -0.45 -5.23 -12.11
N VAL A 44 0.61 -5.91 -12.57
CA VAL A 44 0.51 -6.85 -13.71
C VAL A 44 -0.27 -8.11 -13.31
N LEU A 45 0.00 -8.67 -12.12
CA LEU A 45 -0.75 -9.83 -11.60
C LEU A 45 -2.25 -9.54 -11.43
N ALA A 46 -2.59 -8.34 -10.95
CA ALA A 46 -3.97 -7.90 -10.79
C ALA A 46 -4.63 -7.45 -12.11
N LEU A 47 -3.90 -7.49 -13.24
CA LEU A 47 -4.34 -7.00 -14.55
C LEU A 47 -4.86 -5.55 -14.48
N GLY A 48 -4.22 -4.72 -13.65
CA GLY A 48 -4.49 -3.30 -13.56
C GLY A 48 -4.03 -2.65 -12.26
N CYS A 49 -4.31 -1.35 -12.17
CA CYS A 49 -4.02 -0.52 -11.00
C CYS A 49 -5.32 -0.07 -10.33
N THR A 50 -5.22 0.61 -9.20
CA THR A 50 -6.38 1.17 -8.47
C THR A 50 -7.26 2.07 -9.34
N ILE A 51 -6.69 2.80 -10.30
CA ILE A 51 -7.45 3.63 -11.24
C ILE A 51 -8.15 2.75 -12.29
N GLY A 52 -7.45 1.76 -12.85
CA GLY A 52 -8.00 0.87 -13.89
C GLY A 52 -9.03 -0.12 -13.35
N GLN A 53 -8.64 -0.99 -12.42
CA GLN A 53 -9.55 -2.00 -11.86
C GLN A 53 -10.53 -1.41 -10.84
N GLY A 54 -10.14 -0.36 -10.12
CA GLY A 54 -11.00 0.25 -9.10
C GLY A 54 -12.06 1.18 -9.67
N ILE A 55 -11.68 2.15 -10.51
CA ILE A 55 -12.64 3.15 -11.03
C ILE A 55 -13.32 2.63 -12.30
N THR A 56 -12.55 2.12 -13.26
CA THR A 56 -13.10 1.64 -14.54
C THR A 56 -13.68 0.22 -14.41
N GLY A 57 -13.00 -0.68 -13.71
CA GLY A 57 -13.46 -2.06 -13.50
C GLY A 57 -14.75 -2.17 -12.68
N MET A 58 -14.94 -1.33 -11.65
CA MET A 58 -16.20 -1.29 -10.91
C MET A 58 -17.37 -0.81 -11.78
N ALA A 59 -17.11 0.13 -12.69
CA ALA A 59 -18.13 0.64 -13.62
C ALA A 59 -18.64 -0.44 -14.60
N THR A 60 -17.81 -1.46 -14.89
CA THR A 60 -18.20 -2.62 -15.72
C THR A 60 -18.86 -3.76 -14.94
N LEU A 61 -19.04 -3.63 -13.63
CA LEU A 61 -19.62 -4.66 -12.73
C LEU A 61 -18.95 -6.05 -12.88
N ALA A 62 -17.67 -6.09 -13.19
CA ALA A 62 -16.92 -7.33 -13.34
C ALA A 62 -16.63 -7.91 -11.95
N ILE A 63 -17.01 -9.17 -11.71
CA ILE A 63 -16.75 -9.89 -10.45
C ILE A 63 -15.24 -9.90 -10.12
N GLY A 64 -14.38 -9.94 -11.14
CA GLY A 64 -12.93 -9.84 -10.99
C GLY A 64 -12.42 -8.48 -10.46
N SER A 65 -13.13 -7.38 -10.75
CA SER A 65 -12.79 -6.05 -10.25
C SER A 65 -13.09 -5.93 -8.75
N VAL A 66 -14.23 -6.46 -8.29
CA VAL A 66 -14.58 -6.45 -6.86
C VAL A 66 -13.57 -7.26 -6.04
N LEU A 67 -13.13 -8.42 -6.55
CA LEU A 67 -12.15 -9.26 -5.87
C LEU A 67 -10.76 -8.59 -5.81
N THR A 68 -10.32 -7.97 -6.90
CA THR A 68 -9.02 -7.27 -6.94
C THR A 68 -9.02 -6.04 -6.04
N VAL A 69 -10.09 -5.25 -6.03
CA VAL A 69 -10.23 -4.10 -5.11
C VAL A 69 -10.27 -4.55 -3.66
N ALA A 70 -11.02 -5.61 -3.33
CA ALA A 70 -11.02 -6.17 -1.98
C ALA A 70 -9.61 -6.63 -1.55
N ALA A 71 -8.88 -7.34 -2.41
CA ALA A 71 -7.51 -7.76 -2.13
C ALA A 71 -6.54 -6.57 -1.93
N ILE A 72 -6.68 -5.50 -2.73
CA ILE A 72 -5.90 -4.27 -2.57
C ILE A 72 -6.20 -3.58 -1.23
N ILE A 73 -7.47 -3.51 -0.83
CA ILE A 73 -7.87 -2.92 0.45
C ILE A 73 -7.31 -3.75 1.62
N LEU A 74 -7.45 -5.08 1.57
CA LEU A 74 -6.96 -5.98 2.62
C LEU A 74 -5.44 -5.91 2.76
N SER A 75 -4.70 -5.92 1.65
CA SER A 75 -3.23 -5.81 1.66
C SER A 75 -2.73 -4.44 2.15
N SER A 76 -3.43 -3.36 1.79
CA SER A 76 -3.12 -2.00 2.27
C SER A 76 -3.34 -1.87 3.78
N ALA A 77 -4.48 -2.36 4.29
CA ALA A 77 -4.77 -2.37 5.71
C ALA A 77 -3.75 -3.19 6.52
N LEU A 78 -3.35 -4.35 5.98
CA LEU A 78 -2.31 -5.20 6.58
C LEU A 78 -0.96 -4.46 6.67
N THR A 79 -0.53 -3.85 5.57
CA THR A 79 0.76 -3.13 5.49
C THR A 79 0.79 -1.94 6.46
N LEU A 80 -0.29 -1.17 6.55
CA LEU A 80 -0.39 -0.05 7.49
C LEU A 80 -0.27 -0.50 8.95
N LYS A 81 -0.91 -1.61 9.33
CA LYS A 81 -0.77 -2.18 10.68
C LYS A 81 0.64 -2.70 10.95
N THR A 82 1.26 -3.38 9.99
CA THR A 82 2.64 -3.89 10.14
C THR A 82 3.64 -2.74 10.33
N GLN A 83 3.50 -1.65 9.55
CA GLN A 83 4.31 -0.44 9.73
C GLN A 83 4.06 0.21 11.10
N TYR A 84 2.80 0.28 11.53
CA TYR A 84 2.43 0.87 12.83
C TYR A 84 3.02 0.09 14.02
N TYR A 85 3.01 -1.25 13.98
CA TYR A 85 3.60 -2.06 15.04
C TYR A 85 5.12 -1.99 15.08
N LYS A 86 5.80 -1.89 13.94
CA LYS A 86 7.27 -1.69 13.89
C LYS A 86 7.72 -0.35 14.49
N LEU A 87 6.89 0.69 14.38
CA LEU A 87 7.16 2.00 14.98
C LEU A 87 7.01 1.99 16.52
N ILE A 88 6.24 1.04 17.07
CA ILE A 88 5.97 0.92 18.51
C ILE A 88 6.88 -0.12 19.16
N TYR A 89 7.22 -1.20 18.44
CA TYR A 89 8.07 -2.28 18.91
C TYR A 89 9.29 -2.42 17.98
N GLU A 90 10.41 -1.81 18.38
CA GLU A 90 11.67 -1.70 17.61
C GLU A 90 12.32 -3.07 17.29
N GLU A 91 11.95 -4.13 18.02
CA GLU A 91 12.50 -5.51 17.92
C GLU A 91 11.53 -6.52 17.25
N ALA A 92 10.41 -6.07 16.66
CA ALA A 92 9.42 -6.99 16.09
C ALA A 92 9.76 -7.43 14.65
N SER A 93 9.96 -8.73 14.46
CA SER A 93 10.16 -9.31 13.12
C SER A 93 8.96 -9.04 12.20
N VAL A 94 9.24 -8.78 10.92
CA VAL A 94 8.22 -8.46 9.89
C VAL A 94 7.12 -9.53 9.85
N VAL A 95 7.49 -10.78 10.10
CA VAL A 95 6.59 -11.94 10.14
C VAL A 95 5.65 -11.88 11.35
N ALA A 96 6.13 -11.49 12.53
CA ALA A 96 5.28 -11.35 13.73
C ALA A 96 4.30 -10.18 13.59
N ALA A 97 4.72 -9.06 13.01
CA ALA A 97 3.87 -7.90 12.76
C ALA A 97 2.85 -8.15 11.61
N LEU A 98 3.19 -8.99 10.64
CA LEU A 98 2.27 -9.45 9.59
C LEU A 98 1.20 -10.40 10.16
N VAL A 99 1.60 -11.38 10.98
CA VAL A 99 0.67 -12.34 11.61
C VAL A 99 -0.31 -11.63 12.55
N THR A 100 0.15 -10.67 13.36
CA THR A 100 -0.73 -9.88 14.22
C THR A 100 -1.69 -8.99 13.41
N GLY A 101 -1.22 -8.42 12.29
CA GLY A 101 -2.09 -7.67 11.35
C GLY A 101 -3.15 -8.54 10.67
N MET A 102 -2.82 -9.80 10.34
CA MET A 102 -3.78 -10.79 9.80
C MET A 102 -4.81 -11.27 10.85
N VAL A 103 -4.41 -11.36 12.12
CA VAL A 103 -5.32 -11.69 13.24
C VAL A 103 -6.31 -10.56 13.53
N ASP A 104 -5.86 -9.30 13.42
CA ASP A 104 -6.70 -8.12 13.67
C ASP A 104 -7.76 -7.91 12.58
N LEU A 105 -7.44 -8.28 11.33
CA LEU A 105 -8.38 -8.29 10.20
C LEU A 105 -9.47 -9.39 10.30
N LYS A 106 -9.57 -10.09 11.44
CA LYS A 106 -10.64 -11.05 11.78
C LYS A 106 -10.78 -12.24 10.82
N MET A 107 -9.71 -12.59 10.10
CA MET A 107 -9.61 -13.75 9.19
C MET A 107 -8.96 -14.99 9.83
N LEU A 108 -8.44 -14.90 11.06
CA LEU A 108 -7.89 -16.05 11.80
C LEU A 108 -8.32 -16.05 13.28
N PRO A 109 -8.55 -17.23 13.90
CA PRO A 109 -8.94 -17.37 15.30
C PRO A 109 -7.87 -16.80 16.26
N LYS A 110 -8.34 -16.22 17.37
CA LYS A 110 -7.60 -15.46 18.41
C LYS A 110 -6.41 -16.18 19.08
N SER A 111 -6.10 -17.41 18.68
CA SER A 111 -5.14 -18.29 19.36
C SER A 111 -3.68 -18.14 18.95
N PHE A 112 -3.37 -17.46 17.83
CA PHE A 112 -1.99 -17.27 17.32
C PHE A 112 -1.39 -15.89 17.66
N ARG A 113 -1.96 -15.20 18.65
CA ARG A 113 -1.56 -13.86 19.10
C ARG A 113 -0.22 -13.95 19.85
N LYS A 114 0.90 -13.58 19.22
CA LYS A 114 2.25 -13.59 19.83
C LYS A 114 2.72 -12.23 20.35
N LEU A 115 2.00 -11.15 20.07
CA LEU A 115 2.27 -9.81 20.60
C LEU A 115 0.99 -9.27 21.22
N GLU A 116 1.06 -8.89 22.50
CA GLU A 116 -0.03 -8.21 23.19
C GLU A 116 -0.27 -6.84 22.54
N ALA A 117 -1.52 -6.60 22.14
CA ALA A 117 -1.99 -5.23 22.06
C ALA A 117 -2.21 -4.78 23.51
N LEU A 118 -1.91 -3.51 23.81
CA LEU A 118 -2.38 -2.83 25.01
C LEU A 118 -3.83 -3.23 25.36
#